data_AF-A0A9P3L867-F1
#
_entry.id   AF-A0A9P3L867-F1
#
_cell.length_a   1.000
_cell.length_b   1.000
_cell.length_c   1.000
_cell.angle_alpha   90.00
_cell.angle_beta   90.00
_cell.angle_gamma   90.00
#
_symmetry.space_group_name_H-M   'P 1'
#
loop_
_entity.id
_entity.type
_entity.pdbx_description
1 polymer ?
#
loop_
_entity_poly.entity_id
_entity_poly.type
_entity_poly.pdbx_seq_one_letter_code
_entity_poly.pdbx_strand_id
1 'polypeptide(L)'
;MPDAQLAPDAEALPEPTSKREKQLLKHEKFLQRLEASRSPYSKSHERRLKRKAKEQVASGLDEIKAAISAVEVAEGLAPAEDGEAPRKPKLAPGQIGEGKHTTLSKAQRKKALAMERMRIPKILSTPEFSSNPFQTLRKHAENTLVKHEVPT
;
A
#
# COMPACT_ATOMS: atom_id res chain seq x y z
N MET A 1 4.39 -30.97 -52.75
CA MET A 1 3.95 -30.71 -51.38
C MET A 1 4.20 -29.24 -51.06
N PRO A 2 3.21 -28.35 -51.16
CA PRO A 2 3.25 -27.06 -50.48
C PRO A 2 2.42 -27.14 -49.20
N ASP A 3 3.06 -26.83 -48.07
CA ASP A 3 2.48 -26.85 -46.73
C ASP A 3 1.48 -25.71 -46.50
N ALA A 4 0.47 -26.04 -45.71
CA ALA A 4 -0.72 -25.25 -45.45
C ALA A 4 -0.45 -23.98 -44.63
N GLN A 5 -1.08 -22.91 -45.07
CA GLN A 5 -1.29 -21.67 -44.33
C GLN A 5 -2.18 -21.95 -43.10
N LEU A 6 -1.80 -21.47 -41.91
CA LEU A 6 -2.68 -21.42 -40.74
C LEU A 6 -2.56 -20.07 -40.02
N ALA A 7 -3.49 -19.17 -40.35
CA ALA A 7 -4.06 -18.16 -39.47
C ALA A 7 -5.50 -17.93 -39.99
N PRO A 8 -6.50 -17.76 -39.11
CA PRO A 8 -6.62 -16.48 -38.43
C PRO A 8 -7.07 -16.55 -36.96
N ASP A 9 -6.48 -15.69 -36.14
CA ASP A 9 -7.08 -15.21 -34.89
C ASP A 9 -8.35 -14.42 -35.25
N ALA A 10 -9.50 -15.08 -35.11
CA ALA A 10 -10.80 -14.44 -35.23
C ALA A 10 -11.11 -13.65 -33.95
N GLU A 11 -10.97 -12.32 -34.04
CA GLU A 11 -11.63 -11.37 -33.14
C GLU A 11 -13.13 -11.69 -33.07
N ALA A 12 -13.56 -12.24 -31.93
CA ALA A 12 -14.97 -12.51 -31.66
C ALA A 12 -15.71 -11.18 -31.41
N LEU A 13 -16.37 -10.67 -32.45
CA LEU A 13 -17.36 -9.61 -32.37
C LEU A 13 -18.53 -10.04 -31.45
N PRO A 14 -19.07 -9.15 -30.61
CA PRO A 14 -20.17 -9.51 -29.71
C PRO A 14 -21.49 -9.67 -30.50
N GLU A 15 -21.91 -10.92 -30.69
CA GLU A 15 -23.23 -11.30 -31.19
C GLU A 15 -24.36 -10.52 -30.47
N PRO A 16 -25.44 -10.11 -31.16
CA PRO A 16 -26.55 -9.37 -30.59
C PRO A 16 -27.38 -10.28 -29.66
N THR A 17 -26.93 -10.42 -28.42
CA THR A 17 -27.62 -11.24 -27.41
C THR A 17 -29.01 -10.69 -27.11
N SER A 18 -29.98 -11.61 -27.01
CA SER A 18 -31.36 -11.27 -26.69
C SER A 18 -31.45 -10.64 -25.29
N LYS A 19 -32.49 -9.83 -25.04
CA LYS A 19 -32.69 -9.20 -23.71
C LYS A 19 -32.72 -10.24 -22.59
N ARG A 20 -33.24 -11.45 -22.87
CA ARG A 20 -33.27 -12.58 -21.94
C ARG A 20 -31.88 -13.13 -21.64
N GLU A 21 -31.06 -13.35 -22.66
CA GLU A 21 -29.66 -13.79 -22.47
C GLU A 21 -28.85 -12.77 -21.66
N LYS A 22 -29.01 -11.47 -21.94
CA LYS A 22 -28.34 -10.42 -21.17
C LYS A 22 -28.76 -10.44 -19.70
N GLN A 23 -30.02 -10.74 -19.40
CA GLN A 23 -30.51 -10.84 -18.03
C GLN A 23 -29.98 -12.08 -17.33
N LEU A 24 -29.92 -13.22 -18.02
CA LEU A 24 -29.32 -14.46 -17.50
C LEU A 24 -27.83 -14.26 -17.21
N LEU A 25 -27.07 -13.68 -18.14
CA LEU A 25 -25.65 -13.38 -17.94
C LEU A 25 -25.42 -12.41 -16.77
N LYS A 26 -26.30 -11.42 -16.57
CA LYS A 26 -26.24 -10.54 -15.39
C LYS A 26 -26.50 -11.31 -14.10
N HIS A 27 -27.50 -12.19 -14.10
CA HIS A 27 -27.87 -12.99 -12.95
C HIS A 27 -26.75 -13.98 -12.58
N GLU A 28 -26.17 -14.68 -13.56
CA GLU A 28 -25.03 -15.58 -13.38
C GLU A 28 -23.80 -14.84 -12.86
N LYS A 29 -23.44 -13.70 -13.45
CA LYS A 29 -22.33 -12.86 -12.95
C LYS A 29 -22.56 -12.39 -11.51
N PHE A 30 -23.81 -12.10 -11.15
CA PHE A 30 -24.17 -11.71 -9.79
C PHE A 30 -24.00 -12.88 -8.81
N LEU A 31 -24.46 -14.08 -9.17
CA LEU A 31 -24.26 -15.28 -8.36
C LEU A 31 -22.78 -15.62 -8.18
N GLN A 32 -21.99 -15.58 -9.26
CA GLN A 32 -20.54 -15.76 -9.20
C GLN A 32 -19.87 -14.76 -8.24
N ARG A 33 -20.31 -13.49 -8.24
CA ARG A 33 -19.82 -12.48 -7.29
C ARG A 33 -20.20 -12.79 -5.85
N LEU A 34 -21.41 -13.28 -5.62
CA LEU A 34 -21.85 -13.69 -4.28
C LEU A 34 -21.08 -14.91 -3.78
N GLU A 35 -20.85 -15.89 -4.64
CA GLU A 35 -20.04 -17.08 -4.35
C GLU A 35 -18.59 -16.72 -4.08
N ALA A 36 -17.98 -15.82 -4.87
CA ALA A 36 -16.64 -15.31 -4.62
C ALA A 36 -16.53 -14.57 -3.27
N SER A 37 -17.61 -13.93 -2.82
CA SER A 37 -17.67 -13.26 -1.51
C SER A 37 -17.97 -14.23 -0.35
N ARG A 38 -18.54 -15.40 -0.64
CA ARG A 38 -18.70 -16.51 0.30
C ARG A 38 -17.42 -17.33 0.32
N SER A 39 -16.40 -16.77 0.95
CA SER A 39 -15.26 -17.56 1.37
C SER A 39 -15.77 -18.72 2.25
N PRO A 40 -15.44 -19.98 1.92
CA PRO A 40 -15.93 -21.17 2.63
C PRO A 40 -15.41 -21.26 4.08
N TYR A 41 -14.49 -20.37 4.46
CA TYR A 41 -13.90 -20.35 5.78
C TYR A 41 -14.13 -19.02 6.49
N SER A 42 -14.09 -19.06 7.82
CA SER A 42 -14.26 -17.87 8.65
C SER A 42 -13.22 -16.79 8.35
N LYS A 43 -13.55 -15.52 8.65
CA LYS A 43 -12.63 -14.37 8.57
C LYS A 43 -11.27 -14.62 9.26
N SER A 44 -11.25 -15.47 10.29
CA SER A 44 -10.02 -15.86 10.99
C SER A 44 -9.11 -16.74 10.12
N HIS A 45 -9.69 -17.69 9.38
CA HIS A 45 -8.95 -18.55 8.46
C HIS A 45 -8.36 -17.76 7.31
N GLU A 46 -9.09 -16.82 6.72
CA GLU A 46 -8.56 -15.91 5.70
C GLU A 46 -7.38 -15.08 6.21
N ARG A 47 -7.47 -14.56 7.44
CA ARG A 47 -6.35 -13.85 8.07
C ARG A 47 -5.14 -14.75 8.24
N ARG A 48 -5.33 -16.02 8.62
CA ARG A 48 -4.24 -17.00 8.71
C ARG A 48 -3.63 -17.31 7.35
N LEU A 49 -4.43 -17.53 6.30
CA LEU A 49 -3.93 -17.75 4.93
C LEU A 49 -3.15 -16.53 4.42
N LYS A 50 -3.65 -15.31 4.64
CA LYS A 50 -2.94 -14.08 4.27
C LYS A 50 -1.63 -13.89 5.03
N ARG A 51 -1.55 -14.28 6.31
CA ARG A 51 -0.30 -14.26 7.08
C ARG A 51 0.69 -15.29 6.53
N LYS A 52 0.26 -16.54 6.33
CA LYS A 52 1.09 -17.59 5.73
C LYS A 52 1.63 -17.21 4.35
N ALA A 53 0.76 -16.70 3.47
CA ALA A 53 1.17 -16.24 2.14
C ALA A 53 2.18 -15.08 2.23
N LYS A 54 1.99 -14.14 3.16
CA LYS A 54 2.92 -13.04 3.37
C LYS A 54 4.28 -13.51 3.92
N GLU A 55 4.28 -14.51 4.80
CA GLU A 55 5.50 -15.14 5.31
C GLU A 55 6.23 -15.90 4.20
N GLN A 56 5.52 -16.64 3.35
CA GLN A 56 6.08 -17.32 2.18
C GLN A 56 6.69 -16.33 1.18
N VAL A 57 6.04 -15.20 0.88
CA VAL A 57 6.63 -14.18 -0.01
C VAL A 57 7.85 -13.50 0.63
N ALA A 58 7.82 -13.29 1.95
CA ALA A 58 8.93 -12.68 2.67
C ALA A 58 10.14 -13.62 2.84
N SER A 59 9.94 -14.94 2.90
CA SER A 59 11.01 -15.94 3.03
C SER A 59 11.33 -16.70 1.74
N GLY A 60 10.57 -16.49 0.66
CA GLY A 60 10.60 -17.28 -0.57
C GLY A 60 11.08 -16.54 -1.81
N LEU A 61 11.77 -15.41 -1.64
CA LEU A 61 12.39 -14.71 -2.77
C LEU A 61 13.54 -15.50 -3.40
N ASP A 62 14.03 -16.56 -2.77
CA ASP A 62 15.14 -17.36 -3.31
C ASP A 62 14.71 -18.23 -4.50
N GLU A 63 13.46 -18.71 -4.53
CA GLU A 63 12.90 -19.41 -5.71
C GLU A 63 12.72 -18.45 -6.90
N ILE A 64 12.29 -17.21 -6.62
CA ILE A 64 12.14 -16.16 -7.64
C ILE A 64 13.53 -15.72 -8.14
N LYS A 65 14.52 -15.56 -7.26
CA LYS A 65 15.91 -15.31 -7.67
C LYS A 65 16.45 -16.45 -8.52
N ALA A 66 16.20 -17.70 -8.16
CA ALA A 66 16.64 -18.86 -8.94
C ALA A 66 15.99 -18.89 -10.33
N ALA A 67 14.69 -18.59 -10.43
CA ALA A 67 13.98 -18.48 -11.70
C ALA A 67 14.47 -17.30 -12.55
N ILE A 68 14.72 -16.14 -11.93
CA ILE A 68 15.28 -14.96 -12.61
C ILE A 68 16.70 -15.26 -13.10
N SER A 69 17.57 -15.87 -12.29
CA SER A 69 18.91 -16.26 -12.73
C SER A 69 18.90 -17.30 -13.84
N ALA A 70 17.92 -18.21 -13.86
CA ALA A 70 17.75 -19.16 -14.96
C ALA A 70 17.30 -18.46 -16.28
N VAL A 71 16.55 -17.36 -16.19
CA VAL A 71 16.08 -16.58 -17.34
C VAL A 71 17.09 -15.51 -17.78
N GLU A 72 17.82 -14.88 -16.85
CA GLU A 72 18.88 -13.89 -17.13
C GLU A 72 20.09 -14.50 -17.85
N VAL A 73 20.32 -15.82 -17.69
CA VAL A 73 21.32 -16.53 -18.50
C VAL A 73 20.84 -16.74 -19.96
N ALA A 74 19.53 -16.65 -20.22
CA ALA A 74 18.95 -16.86 -21.55
C ALA A 74 18.67 -15.56 -22.32
N GLU A 75 18.37 -14.44 -21.66
CA GLU A 75 18.09 -13.16 -22.33
C GLU A 75 18.70 -11.98 -21.58
N GLY A 76 19.71 -11.36 -22.20
CA GLY A 76 20.20 -10.06 -21.77
C GLY A 76 19.29 -8.95 -22.26
N LEU A 77 18.76 -8.12 -21.35
CA LEU A 77 18.66 -6.65 -21.41
C LEU A 77 17.56 -6.07 -20.48
N ALA A 78 17.94 -4.94 -19.87
CA ALA A 78 17.14 -3.80 -19.39
C ALA A 78 16.44 -3.86 -18.01
N PRO A 79 16.77 -2.92 -17.09
CA PRO A 79 15.98 -2.68 -15.88
C PRO A 79 14.82 -1.71 -16.17
N ALA A 80 13.59 -2.15 -15.95
CA ALA A 80 12.42 -1.29 -15.84
C ALA A 80 12.10 -1.08 -14.36
N GLU A 81 12.40 0.11 -13.83
CA GLU A 81 11.86 0.58 -12.56
C GLU A 81 10.45 1.11 -12.78
N ASP A 82 9.45 0.54 -12.09
CA ASP A 82 8.25 1.29 -11.70
C ASP A 82 7.57 0.61 -10.50
N GLY A 83 7.88 1.10 -9.30
CA GLY A 83 7.27 0.67 -8.05
C GLY A 83 5.96 1.41 -7.77
N GLU A 84 4.83 0.75 -8.03
CA GLU A 84 3.50 1.30 -7.76
C GLU A 84 3.25 1.48 -6.24
N ALA A 85 2.97 2.72 -5.83
CA ALA A 85 2.69 3.07 -4.45
C ALA A 85 1.27 2.66 -4.02
N PRO A 86 1.06 2.14 -2.79
CA PRO A 86 -0.26 1.70 -2.34
C PRO A 86 -1.22 2.87 -2.15
N ARG A 87 -2.34 2.84 -2.89
CA ARG A 87 -3.44 3.82 -2.79
C ARG A 87 -4.13 3.68 -1.42
N LYS A 88 -4.16 4.78 -0.64
CA LYS A 88 -4.83 4.81 0.67
C LYS A 88 -6.36 4.79 0.49
N PRO A 89 -7.11 4.01 1.30
CA PRO A 89 -8.57 3.98 1.21
C PRO A 89 -9.16 5.33 1.66
N LYS A 90 -10.12 5.85 0.89
CA LYS A 90 -10.92 7.02 1.27
C LYS A 90 -11.87 6.60 2.41
N LEU A 91 -11.87 7.37 3.50
CA LEU A 91 -12.72 7.12 4.67
C LEU A 91 -14.17 7.54 4.37
N ALA A 92 -15.14 6.81 4.94
CA ALA A 92 -16.56 7.07 4.79
C ALA A 92 -17.01 8.31 5.58
N PRO A 93 -18.06 9.02 5.14
CA PRO A 93 -18.59 10.17 5.87
C PRO A 93 -19.17 9.76 7.23
N GLY A 94 -18.84 10.50 8.29
CA GLY A 94 -19.34 10.28 9.66
C GLY A 94 -18.32 9.75 10.68
N GLN A 95 -17.05 9.61 10.31
CA GLN A 95 -16.01 9.18 11.24
C GLN A 95 -15.47 10.37 12.05
N ILE A 96 -15.74 10.39 13.36
CA ILE A 96 -15.24 11.41 14.30
C ILE A 96 -13.71 11.40 14.29
N GLY A 97 -13.12 12.48 13.78
CA GLY A 97 -11.67 12.63 13.62
C GLY A 97 -11.21 13.84 12.79
N GLU A 98 -12.11 14.77 12.45
CA GLU A 98 -11.88 15.94 11.59
C GLU A 98 -10.98 17.02 12.24
N GLY A 99 -9.76 16.65 12.62
CA GLY A 99 -8.64 17.59 12.51
C GLY A 99 -8.22 17.67 11.05
N LYS A 100 -7.34 18.64 10.68
CA LYS A 100 -6.66 18.65 9.37
C LYS A 100 -6.01 17.27 9.15
N HIS A 101 -6.71 16.36 8.46
CA HIS A 101 -6.38 14.94 8.34
C HIS A 101 -5.09 14.68 7.53
N THR A 102 -4.42 15.75 7.11
CA THR A 102 -3.13 15.69 6.44
C THR A 102 -2.04 15.48 7.47
N THR A 103 -1.72 14.21 7.74
CA THR A 103 -0.44 13.87 8.36
C THR A 103 0.68 14.54 7.58
N LEU A 104 1.71 15.02 8.28
CA LEU A 104 2.93 15.56 7.65
C LEU A 104 3.40 14.66 6.50
N SER A 105 3.84 15.28 5.40
CA SER A 105 4.39 14.57 4.25
C SER A 105 5.58 13.69 4.67
N LYS A 106 5.92 12.67 3.88
CA LYS A 106 7.08 11.81 4.20
C LYS A 106 8.36 12.64 4.38
N ALA A 107 8.55 13.65 3.54
CA ALA A 107 9.68 14.57 3.61
C ALA A 107 9.64 15.44 4.88
N GLN A 108 8.48 15.99 5.23
CA GLN A 108 8.30 16.78 6.46
C GLN A 108 8.57 15.93 7.71
N ARG A 109 8.09 14.68 7.75
CA ARG A 109 8.37 13.74 8.84
C ARG A 109 9.85 13.43 8.97
N LYS A 110 10.55 13.17 7.86
CA LYS A 110 12.00 12.93 7.87
C LYS A 110 12.76 14.13 8.43
N LYS A 111 12.39 15.35 8.01
CA LYS A 111 12.98 16.59 8.52
C LYS A 111 12.70 16.76 10.02
N ALA A 112 11.46 16.57 10.47
CA ALA A 112 11.10 16.64 11.88
C ALA A 112 11.89 15.64 12.73
N LEU A 113 12.00 14.37 12.29
CA LEU A 113 12.77 13.36 12.99
C LEU A 113 14.28 13.69 13.04
N ALA A 114 14.85 14.26 11.98
CA ALA A 114 16.24 14.68 11.98
C ALA A 114 16.51 15.81 12.99
N MET A 115 15.60 16.78 13.10
CA MET A 115 15.70 17.85 14.11
C MET A 115 15.58 17.30 15.53
N GLU A 116 14.61 16.41 15.78
CA GLU A 116 14.43 15.79 17.10
C GLU A 116 15.64 14.95 17.53
N ARG A 117 16.28 14.23 16.61
CA ARG A 117 17.52 13.48 16.88
C ARG A 117 18.64 14.36 17.42
N MET A 118 18.79 15.58 16.92
CA MET A 118 19.80 16.54 17.39
C MET A 118 19.40 17.23 18.70
N ARG A 119 18.09 17.32 18.94
CA ARG A 119 17.51 18.04 20.08
C ARG A 119 17.52 17.22 21.37
N ILE A 120 17.13 15.95 21.31
CA ILE A 120 16.98 15.09 22.50
C ILE A 120 18.28 15.02 23.33
N PRO A 121 19.48 14.82 22.73
CA PRO A 121 20.72 14.80 23.50
C PRO A 121 20.98 16.10 24.26
N LYS A 122 20.61 17.25 23.68
CA LYS A 122 20.75 18.55 24.32
C LYS A 122 19.83 18.69 25.53
N ILE A 123 18.60 18.18 25.45
CA ILE A 123 17.67 18.14 26.58
C ILE A 123 18.26 17.29 27.70
N LEU A 124 18.74 16.09 27.37
CA LEU A 124 19.29 15.14 28.34
C LEU A 124 20.59 15.63 29.00
N SER A 125 21.38 16.46 28.31
CA SER A 125 22.61 17.04 28.89
C SER A 125 22.36 18.21 29.86
N THR A 126 21.14 18.73 29.95
CA THR A 126 20.85 19.85 30.87
C THR A 126 20.68 19.34 32.31
N PRO A 127 21.24 20.04 33.31
CA PRO A 127 21.07 19.66 34.72
C PRO A 127 19.62 19.77 35.19
N GLU A 128 18.84 20.70 34.61
CA GLU A 128 17.41 20.86 34.90
C GLU A 128 16.59 19.60 34.56
N PHE A 129 17.04 18.79 33.60
CA PHE A 129 16.33 17.56 33.23
C PHE A 129 16.32 16.54 34.37
N SER A 130 17.38 16.46 35.16
CA SER A 130 17.46 15.54 36.29
C SER A 130 16.59 15.97 37.47
N SER A 131 16.34 17.28 37.64
CA SER A 131 15.49 17.79 38.72
C SER A 131 14.01 17.78 38.36
N ASN A 132 13.66 18.23 37.14
CA ASN A 132 12.28 18.22 36.66
C ASN A 132 12.19 17.95 35.15
N PRO A 133 12.15 16.68 34.73
CA PRO A 133 12.21 16.31 33.31
C PRO A 133 11.01 16.86 32.52
N PHE A 134 9.81 16.84 33.12
CA PHE A 134 8.60 17.30 32.44
C PHE A 134 8.60 18.82 32.21
N GLN A 135 9.09 19.59 33.17
CA GLN A 135 9.20 21.05 33.03
C GLN A 135 10.25 21.40 31.97
N THR A 136 11.40 20.73 31.98
CA THR A 136 12.46 20.94 30.98
C THR A 136 11.97 20.59 29.57
N LEU A 137 11.25 19.48 29.41
CA LEU A 137 10.63 19.10 28.13
C LEU A 137 9.63 20.15 27.66
N ARG A 138 8.78 20.67 28.55
CA ARG A 138 7.80 21.73 28.24
C ARG A 138 8.48 23.00 27.77
N LYS A 139 9.44 23.53 28.55
CA LYS A 139 10.23 24.72 28.20
C LYS A 139 10.90 24.56 26.84
N HIS A 140 11.53 23.41 26.61
CA HIS A 140 12.22 23.17 25.35
C HIS A 140 11.23 23.09 24.18
N ALA A 141 10.02 22.55 24.38
CA ALA A 141 8.98 22.51 23.35
C ALA A 141 8.45 23.90 23.00
N GLU A 142 8.18 24.73 24.01
CA GLU A 142 7.75 26.13 23.82
C GLU A 142 8.76 26.93 22.99
N ASN A 143 10.07 26.72 23.22
CA ASN A 143 11.13 27.38 22.44
C ASN A 143 11.22 26.90 20.98
N THR A 144 10.65 25.73 20.66
CA THR A 144 10.67 25.16 19.30
C THR A 144 9.37 25.38 18.52
N LEU A 145 8.29 25.85 19.15
CA LEU A 145 7.06 26.14 18.44
C LEU A 145 7.24 27.41 17.58
N VAL A 146 7.01 27.27 16.27
CA VAL A 146 6.89 28.42 15.37
C VAL A 146 5.63 29.19 15.75
N LYS A 147 5.80 30.40 16.28
CA LYS A 147 4.70 31.33 16.53
C LYS A 147 4.30 31.94 15.19
N HIS A 148 3.11 31.58 14.70
CA HIS A 148 2.54 32.23 13.53
C HIS A 148 1.78 33.47 14.00
N GLU A 149 2.29 34.65 13.64
CA GLU A 149 1.55 35.90 13.81
C GLU A 149 0.40 35.93 12.81
N VAL A 150 -0.79 36.31 13.28
CA VAL A 150 -1.94 36.50 12.40
C VAL A 150 -1.72 37.81 11.66
N PRO A 151 -1.74 37.84 10.31
CA PRO A 151 -1.58 39.08 9.57
C PRO A 151 -2.76 40.00 9.90
N THR A 152 -2.45 41.19 10.40
CA THR A 152 -3.38 42.30 10.68
C THR A 152 -3.83 43.00 9.40
#